data_AF-A0A8S2YK91-F1
#
_entry.id   AF-A0A8S2YK91-F1
#
_cell.length_a   1.000
_cell.length_b   1.000
_cell.length_c   1.000
_cell.angle_alpha   90.00
_cell.angle_beta   90.00
_cell.angle_gamma   90.00
#
_symmetry.space_group_name_H-M   'P 1'
#
loop_
_entity.id
_entity.type
_entity.pdbx_description
1 polymer ?
#
loop_
_entity_poly.entity_id
_entity_poly.type
_entity_poly.pdbx_seq_one_letter_code
_entity_poly.pdbx_strand_id
1 'polypeptide(L)' 'ARYRSDGRYYAIDFTLAEIKTLRASERFNHQTGKPIYPNRFPFNQSAFHLVTFEEELEFIAGLNKANIDNNREV' A
#
# COMPACT_ATOMS: atom_id res chain seq x y z
N ALA A 1 -15.97 13.60 14.28
CA ALA A 1 -14.73 12.86 13.98
C ALA A 1 -15.01 11.89 12.83
N ARG A 2 -14.00 11.55 12.00
CA ARG A 2 -14.18 10.68 10.80
C ARG A 2 -14.21 9.17 11.10
N TYR A 3 -13.98 8.75 12.35
CA TYR A 3 -14.16 7.35 12.75
C TYR A 3 -15.64 7.05 13.03
N ARG A 4 -16.09 5.82 12.76
CA ARG A 4 -17.47 5.38 12.99
C ARG A 4 -17.73 5.03 14.46
N SER A 5 -18.95 4.68 14.83
CA SER A 5 -19.34 4.38 16.22
C SER A 5 -18.54 3.23 16.87
N ASP A 6 -17.90 2.38 16.07
CA ASP A 6 -17.02 1.30 16.52
C ASP A 6 -15.55 1.74 16.71
N GLY A 7 -15.25 3.02 16.52
CA GLY A 7 -13.91 3.59 16.67
C GLY A 7 -12.98 3.31 15.49
N ARG A 8 -13.48 2.81 14.35
CA ARG A 8 -12.66 2.47 13.17
C ARG A 8 -12.75 3.52 12.06
N TYR A 9 -11.72 3.53 11.24
CA TYR A 9 -11.62 4.31 10.01
C TYR A 9 -11.81 3.36 8.81
N TYR A 10 -12.74 3.68 7.92
CA TYR A 10 -13.06 2.84 6.76
C TYR A 10 -12.66 3.54 5.48
N ALA A 11 -12.03 2.81 4.55
CA ALA A 11 -11.55 3.38 3.29
C ALA A 11 -12.64 4.13 2.51
N ILE A 12 -13.89 3.63 2.52
CA ILE A 12 -15.04 4.26 1.83
C ILE A 12 -15.40 5.66 2.36
N ASP A 13 -14.95 6.02 3.56
CA ASP A 13 -15.22 7.33 4.16
C ASP A 13 -14.17 8.39 3.77
N PHE A 14 -13.17 8.02 2.95
CA PHE A 14 -12.10 8.88 2.46
C PHE A 14 -12.09 8.95 0.94
N THR A 15 -11.74 10.11 0.43
CA THR A 15 -11.43 10.29 -1.00
C THR A 15 -10.11 9.61 -1.36
N LEU A 16 -9.92 9.30 -2.64
CA LEU A 16 -8.64 8.80 -3.14
C LEU A 16 -7.49 9.78 -2.84
N ALA A 17 -7.74 11.09 -2.93
CA ALA A 17 -6.73 12.11 -2.63
C ALA A 17 -6.29 12.04 -1.15
N GLU A 18 -7.22 11.90 -0.21
CA GLU A 18 -6.90 11.72 1.21
C GLU A 18 -6.13 10.40 1.43
N ILE A 19 -6.57 9.30 0.83
CA ILE A 19 -5.91 7.99 0.94
C ILE A 19 -4.46 8.07 0.46
N LYS A 20 -4.19 8.78 -0.64
CA LYS A 20 -2.83 8.94 -1.19
C LYS A 20 -1.88 9.76 -0.31
N THR A 21 -2.39 10.50 0.67
CA THR A 21 -1.53 11.18 1.67
C THR A 21 -1.06 10.25 2.80
N LEU A 22 -1.67 9.07 2.93
CA LEU A 22 -1.35 8.13 3.99
C LEU A 22 -0.07 7.35 3.67
N ARG A 23 0.70 7.06 4.72
CA ARG A 23 1.80 6.09 4.65
C ARG A 23 1.29 4.69 4.96
N ALA A 24 1.53 3.76 4.05
CA ALA A 24 1.33 2.35 4.29
C ALA A 24 2.50 1.79 5.13
N SER A 25 2.18 0.90 6.05
CA SER A 25 3.15 0.21 6.89
C SER A 25 2.81 -1.27 6.97
N GLU A 26 3.76 -2.09 7.43
CA GLU A 26 3.49 -3.46 7.79
C GLU A 26 2.39 -3.58 8.86
N ARG A 27 1.71 -4.74 8.85
CA ARG A 27 0.53 -4.96 9.69
C ARG A 27 0.89 -4.98 11.17
N PHE A 28 0.17 -4.21 11.97
CA PHE A 28 0.32 -4.13 13.42
C PHE A 28 -1.00 -4.35 14.16
N ASN A 29 -0.91 -4.69 15.44
CA ASN A 29 -2.06 -4.76 16.33
C ASN A 29 -2.41 -3.35 16.80
N HIS A 30 -3.62 -2.88 16.50
CA HIS A 30 -4.01 -1.50 16.78
C HIS A 30 -4.23 -1.19 18.27
N GLN A 31 -4.42 -2.21 19.13
CA GLN A 31 -4.50 -2.01 20.58
C GLN A 31 -3.12 -1.89 21.23
N THR A 32 -2.12 -2.63 20.74
CA THR A 32 -0.79 -2.70 21.36
C THR A 32 0.28 -1.89 20.62
N GLY A 33 0.02 -1.50 19.37
CA GLY A 33 0.98 -0.83 18.49
C GLY A 33 2.11 -1.74 17.98
N LYS A 34 2.07 -3.05 18.27
CA LYS A 34 3.16 -3.97 17.93
C LYS A 34 2.96 -4.64 16.56
N PRO A 35 4.03 -4.91 15.80
CA PRO A 35 3.93 -5.64 14.54
C PRO A 35 3.35 -7.04 14.78
N ILE A 36 2.45 -7.48 13.89
CA ILE A 36 1.88 -8.84 13.95
C ILE A 36 2.90 -9.88 13.47
N TYR A 37 3.75 -9.50 12.51
CA TYR A 37 4.78 -10.35 11.92
C TYR A 37 6.17 -9.72 12.14
N PRO A 38 6.80 -9.92 13.30
CA PRO A 38 8.03 -9.21 13.68
C PRO A 38 9.24 -9.53 12.80
N ASN A 39 9.22 -10.64 12.06
CA ASN A 39 10.31 -11.09 11.19
C ASN A 39 10.13 -10.67 9.71
N ARG A 40 9.12 -9.86 9.39
CA ARG A 40 8.91 -9.29 8.04
C ARG A 40 9.59 -7.92 7.93
N PHE A 41 9.22 -7.15 6.91
CA PHE A 41 9.75 -5.82 6.73
C PHE A 41 9.56 -4.98 8.02
N PRO A 42 10.54 -4.16 8.43
CA PRO A 42 10.42 -3.45 9.68
C PRO A 42 9.26 -2.46 9.71
N PHE A 43 8.45 -2.52 10.78
CA PHE A 43 7.32 -1.63 10.98
C PHE A 43 7.74 -0.16 10.98
N ASN A 44 7.02 0.67 10.22
CA ASN A 44 7.26 2.12 10.06
C ASN A 44 8.69 2.49 9.59
N GLN A 45 9.42 1.58 8.96
CA GLN A 45 10.63 1.92 8.23
C GLN A 45 10.28 2.11 6.75
N SER A 46 10.96 3.05 6.07
CA SER A 46 10.66 3.46 4.68
C SER A 46 9.35 4.26 4.50
N ALA A 47 9.04 4.60 3.25
CA ALA A 47 7.89 5.39 2.83
C ALA A 47 7.11 4.64 1.74
N PHE A 48 6.12 3.85 2.15
CA PHE A 48 5.19 3.18 1.25
C PHE A 48 3.87 3.93 1.19
N HIS A 49 3.16 3.81 0.07
CA HIS A 49 1.86 4.46 -0.17
C HIS A 49 0.88 3.45 -0.77
N LEU A 50 -0.41 3.75 -0.66
CA LEU A 50 -1.47 2.97 -1.30
C LEU A 50 -1.60 3.38 -2.77
N VAL A 51 -1.78 2.40 -3.64
CA VAL A 51 -2.02 2.58 -5.08
C VAL A 51 -3.44 2.18 -5.44
N THR A 52 -3.96 2.73 -6.52
CA THR A 52 -5.19 2.24 -7.16
C THR A 52 -4.94 0.92 -7.87
N PHE A 53 -6.02 0.20 -8.19
CA PHE A 53 -5.90 -1.03 -8.95
C PHE A 53 -5.37 -0.77 -10.36
N GLU A 54 -5.84 0.31 -11.00
CA GLU A 54 -5.41 0.76 -12.32
C GLU A 54 -3.90 1.05 -12.37
N GLU A 55 -3.36 1.75 -11.37
CA GLU A 55 -1.92 2.04 -11.28
C GLU A 55 -1.06 0.76 -11.17
N GLU A 56 -1.52 -0.23 -10.40
CA GLU A 56 -0.84 -1.52 -10.28
C GLU A 56 -0.85 -2.28 -11.63
N LEU A 57 -1.98 -2.26 -12.35
CA LEU A 57 -2.09 -2.86 -13.68
C LEU A 57 -1.16 -2.18 -14.69
N GLU A 58 -1.10 -0.84 -14.70
CA GLU A 58 -0.20 -0.07 -15.56
C GLU A 58 1.27 -0.38 -15.25
N PHE A 59 1.63 -0.49 -13.96
CA PHE A 59 2.97 -0.86 -13.53
C PHE A 59 3.37 -2.25 -14.06
N ILE A 60 2.51 -3.25 -13.87
CA ILE A 60 2.75 -4.62 -14.35
C ILE A 60 2.85 -4.66 -15.88
N ALA A 61 1.97 -3.95 -16.59
CA ALA A 61 2.02 -3.87 -18.05
C ALA A 61 3.34 -3.25 -18.54
N GLY A 62 3.82 -2.20 -17.86
CA GLY A 62 5.12 -1.60 -18.11
C GLY A 62 6.29 -2.57 -17.92
N LEU A 63 6.29 -3.33 -16.82
CA LEU A 63 7.30 -4.36 -16.56
C LEU A 63 7.30 -5.47 -17.61
N ASN A 64 6.12 -5.94 -18.01
CA ASN A 64 5.99 -6.96 -19.05
C ASN A 64 6.60 -6.49 -20.37
N LYS A 65 6.36 -5.23 -20.74
CA LYS A 65 6.96 -4.64 -21.95
C LYS A 65 8.48 -4.56 -21.85
N ALA A 66 9.00 -4.02 -20.74
CA ALA A 66 10.45 -3.91 -20.52
C ALA A 66 11.16 -5.28 -20.57
N ASN A 67 10.56 -6.32 -20.00
CA ASN A 67 11.12 -7.66 -20.05
C ASN A 67 11.09 -8.28 -21.45
N ILE A 68 10.04 -8.03 -22.25
CA ILE A 68 9.98 -8.50 -23.64
C ILE A 68 11.08 -7.83 -24.47
N ASP A 69 11.30 -6.54 -24.29
CA ASP A 69 12.31 -5.79 -25.04
C ASP A 69 13.73 -6.28 -24.69
N ASN A 70 14.03 -6.57 -23.42
CA ASN A 70 15.30 -7.16 -22.99
C ASN A 70 15.61 -8.53 -23.63
N ASN A 71 14.58 -9.33 -23.95
CA ASN A 71 14.73 -10.66 -24.56
C ASN A 71 14.86 -10.61 -26.10
N ARG A 72 14.72 -9.43 -26.72
CA ARG A 72 14.87 -9.25 -28.18
C ARG A 72 16.24 -8.71 -28.59
N GLU A 73 17.02 -8.21 -27.64
CA GLU A 73 18.39 -7.73 -27.85
C GLU A 73 19.47 -8.80 -27.61
N VAL A 74 19.05 -10.06 -27.35
CA VAL A 74 19.92 -11.25 -27.22
C VAL A 74 19.75 -12.22 -28.38
#